data_AF-A0AAV1QIX8-F1
#
_entry.id   AF-A0AAV1QIX8-F1
#
_cell.length_a   1.000
_cell.length_b   1.000
_cell.length_c   1.000
_cell.angle_alpha   90.00
_cell.angle_beta   90.00
_cell.angle_gamma   90.00
#
_symmetry.space_group_name_H-M   'P 1'
#
loop_
_entity.id
_entity.type
_entity.pdbx_description
1 polymer ?
#
loop_
_entity_poly.entity_id
_entity_poly.type
_entity_poly.pdbx_seq_one_letter_code
_entity_poly.pdbx_strand_id
1 'polypeptide(L)'
;YIQPRLTIYVCQQQARNQPLIKPGGVDIYHALYLEELTLLDLSEKIAALYSITPQQITHIYRQKPSGIHVLVSDEMVQNFREETNFTISTIRGENADGFHIVLK
;
A
#
# COMPACT_ATOMS: atom_id res chain seq x y z
N TYR A 1 -1.95 21.75 -13.35
CA TYR A 1 -1.76 20.30 -13.16
C TYR A 1 -0.32 20.07 -12.77
N ILE A 2 -0.09 19.55 -11.57
CA ILE A 2 1.23 19.09 -11.14
C ILE A 2 1.34 17.65 -11.64
N GLN A 3 2.37 17.35 -12.42
CA GLN A 3 2.63 15.98 -12.90
C GLN A 3 3.10 15.12 -11.72
N PRO A 4 2.55 13.90 -11.52
CA PRO A 4 3.04 13.02 -10.47
C PRO A 4 4.50 12.65 -10.72
N ARG A 5 5.26 12.51 -9.63
CA ARG A 5 6.67 12.09 -9.70
C ARG A 5 6.80 10.60 -9.90
N LEU A 6 5.85 9.82 -9.37
CA LEU A 6 5.81 8.38 -9.48
C LEU A 6 4.38 7.87 -9.52
N THR A 7 4.09 6.95 -10.44
CA THR A 7 2.85 6.14 -10.43
C THR A 7 3.18 4.73 -9.95
N ILE A 8 2.40 4.21 -8.99
CA ILE A 8 2.44 2.79 -8.62
C ILE A 8 1.05 2.17 -8.75
N TYR A 9 0.98 0.87 -8.99
CA TYR A 9 -0.27 0.14 -9.10
C TYR A 9 -0.47 -0.77 -7.90
N VAL A 10 -1.63 -0.69 -7.25
CA VAL A 10 -1.88 -1.44 -6.03
C VAL A 10 -3.22 -2.18 -6.06
N CYS A 11 -3.20 -3.45 -5.69
CA CYS A 11 -4.42 -4.24 -5.46
C CYS A 11 -4.56 -4.53 -3.96
N GLN A 12 -5.76 -4.35 -3.40
CA GLN A 12 -6.06 -4.72 -2.02
C GLN A 12 -6.30 -6.23 -1.94
N GLN A 13 -5.51 -6.92 -1.12
CA GLN A 13 -5.76 -8.32 -0.79
C GLN A 13 -7.01 -8.40 0.11
N GLN A 14 -8.15 -8.78 -0.47
CA GLN A 14 -9.38 -8.97 0.31
C GLN A 14 -9.15 -10.01 1.41
N ALA A 15 -9.59 -9.71 2.63
CA ALA A 15 -9.61 -10.68 3.70
C ALA A 15 -10.45 -11.89 3.28
N ARG A 16 -9.96 -13.11 3.57
CA ARG A 16 -10.56 -14.41 3.15
C ARG A 16 -12.05 -14.61 3.48
N ASN A 17 -12.67 -13.71 4.23
CA ASN A 17 -14.07 -13.78 4.67
C ASN A 17 -15.04 -12.90 3.89
N GLN A 18 -14.59 -12.13 2.88
CA GLN A 18 -15.52 -11.53 1.92
C GLN A 18 -15.88 -12.57 0.85
N PRO A 19 -17.18 -12.73 0.50
CA PRO A 19 -17.56 -13.61 -0.58
C PRO A 19 -16.80 -13.21 -1.84
N LEU A 20 -16.18 -14.18 -2.54
CA LEU A 20 -15.61 -13.97 -3.86
C LEU A 20 -16.74 -13.61 -4.83
N ILE A 21 -17.21 -12.36 -4.85
CA ILE A 21 -18.17 -11.89 -5.85
C ILE A 21 -17.41 -11.56 -7.13
N LYS A 22 -16.56 -12.47 -7.65
CA LYS A 22 -16.13 -12.45 -9.06
C LYS A 22 -15.87 -13.87 -9.55
N PRO A 23 -16.80 -14.49 -10.30
CA PRO A 23 -16.48 -15.64 -11.13
C PRO A 23 -15.44 -15.18 -12.15
N GLY A 24 -14.20 -15.68 -12.04
CA GLY A 24 -13.06 -15.24 -12.86
C GLY A 24 -12.23 -14.09 -12.27
N GLY A 25 -12.20 -13.95 -10.93
CA GLY A 25 -11.59 -12.86 -10.16
C GLY A 25 -10.23 -12.36 -10.66
N VAL A 26 -10.27 -11.27 -11.42
CA VAL A 26 -9.10 -10.45 -11.75
C VAL A 26 -8.86 -9.49 -10.59
N ASP A 27 -7.64 -9.50 -10.06
CA ASP A 27 -7.17 -8.51 -9.09
C ASP A 27 -7.24 -7.11 -9.72
N ILE A 28 -8.02 -6.21 -9.12
CA ILE A 28 -8.15 -4.82 -9.61
C ILE A 28 -7.04 -3.99 -9.00
N TYR A 29 -6.13 -3.55 -9.86
CA TYR A 29 -5.10 -2.59 -9.50
C TYR A 29 -5.60 -1.16 -9.65
N HIS A 30 -5.31 -0.33 -8.66
CA HIS A 30 -5.58 1.10 -8.64
C HIS A 30 -4.26 1.84 -8.76
N ALA A 31 -4.22 2.91 -9.57
CA ALA A 31 -3.06 3.78 -9.65
C ALA A 31 -3.00 4.69 -8.41
N LEU A 32 -1.86 4.69 -7.71
CA LEU A 32 -1.50 5.70 -6.73
C LEU A 32 -0.44 6.61 -7.34
N TYR A 33 -0.74 7.90 -7.33
CA TYR A 33 0.12 8.94 -7.85
C TYR A 33 0.81 9.62 -6.67
N LEU A 34 2.13 9.47 -6.58
CA LEU A 34 2.95 10.14 -5.59
C LEU A 34 3.41 11.48 -6.17
N GLU A 35 3.08 12.54 -5.45
CA GLU A 35 3.51 13.91 -5.71
C GLU A 35 4.90 14.14 -5.10
N GLU A 36 5.19 13.46 -3.99
CA GLU A 36 6.47 13.44 -3.30
C GLU A 36 6.96 11.99 -3.11
N LEU A 37 8.27 11.77 -3.27
CA LEU A 37 8.85 10.44 -3.09
C LEU A 37 9.17 10.20 -1.59
N THR A 38 8.15 10.30 -0.75
CA THR A 38 8.25 10.18 0.71
C THR A 38 7.32 9.08 1.23
N LEU A 39 7.67 8.51 2.38
CA LEU A 39 6.83 7.58 3.13
C LEU A 39 5.52 8.24 3.53
N LEU A 40 5.54 9.54 3.83
CA LEU A 40 4.35 10.30 4.20
C LEU A 40 3.34 10.34 3.05
N ASP A 41 3.74 10.78 1.86
CA ASP A 41 2.84 10.85 0.69
C ASP A 41 2.33 9.44 0.34
N LEU A 42 3.20 8.43 0.34
CA LEU A 42 2.78 7.04 0.16
C LEU A 42 1.71 6.61 1.18
N SER A 43 1.89 6.96 2.45
CA SER A 43 0.92 6.68 3.52
C SER A 43 -0.41 7.39 3.27
N GLU A 44 -0.38 8.65 2.86
CA GLU A 44 -1.59 9.43 2.54
C GLU A 44 -2.37 8.83 1.36
N LYS A 45 -1.68 8.44 0.29
CA LYS A 45 -2.31 7.81 -0.89
C LYS A 45 -2.93 6.46 -0.54
N ILE A 46 -2.26 5.66 0.31
CA ILE A 46 -2.80 4.38 0.78
C ILE A 46 -3.97 4.60 1.75
N ALA A 47 -3.88 5.56 2.68
CA ALA A 47 -4.94 5.88 3.60
C ALA A 47 -6.22 6.31 2.86
N ALA A 48 -6.07 7.14 1.83
CA ALA A 48 -7.17 7.52 0.94
C ALA A 48 -7.80 6.30 0.23
N LEU A 49 -6.98 5.36 -0.26
CA LEU A 49 -7.47 4.10 -0.87
C LEU A 49 -8.30 3.25 0.11
N TYR A 50 -7.94 3.24 1.39
CA TYR A 50 -8.67 2.53 2.44
C TYR A 50 -9.79 3.35 3.09
N SER A 51 -9.96 4.63 2.72
CA SER A 51 -10.88 5.56 3.38
C SER A 51 -10.64 5.68 4.89
N ILE A 52 -9.36 5.71 5.29
CA ILE A 52 -8.91 5.89 6.69
C ILE A 52 -8.04 7.13 6.81
N THR A 53 -7.69 7.53 8.03
CA THR A 53 -6.72 8.62 8.23
C THR A 53 -5.27 8.09 8.15
N PRO A 54 -4.31 8.88 7.64
CA PRO A 54 -2.90 8.46 7.59
C PRO A 54 -2.33 8.09 8.97
N GLN A 55 -2.83 8.70 10.05
CA GLN A 55 -2.42 8.41 11.43
C GLN A 55 -2.83 7.00 11.88
N GLN A 56 -3.84 6.41 11.24
CA GLN A 56 -4.20 5.01 11.48
C GLN A 56 -3.19 4.05 10.83
N ILE A 57 -2.40 4.50 9.84
CA ILE A 57 -1.29 3.71 9.28
C ILE A 57 -0.04 3.96 10.14
N THR A 58 0.26 3.00 11.01
CA THR A 58 1.38 3.11 11.94
C THR A 58 2.71 2.76 11.28
N HIS A 59 2.73 1.76 10.40
CA HIS A 59 3.94 1.35 9.67
C HIS A 59 3.58 0.81 8.28
N ILE A 60 4.49 1.00 7.35
CA ILE A 60 4.45 0.38 6.01
C ILE A 60 5.66 -0.53 5.88
N TYR A 61 5.42 -1.79 5.54
CA TYR A 61 6.46 -2.79 5.31
C TYR A 61 6.47 -3.21 3.84
N ARG A 62 7.63 -3.58 3.35
CA ARG A 62 7.80 -4.31 2.09
C ARG A 62 8.16 -5.75 2.40
N GLN A 63 7.33 -6.69 1.98
CA GLN A 63 7.62 -8.11 2.10
C GLN A 63 8.61 -8.53 1.01
N LYS A 64 9.67 -9.24 1.40
CA LYS A 64 10.59 -9.87 0.45
C LYS A 64 10.15 -11.32 0.17
N PRO A 65 10.60 -11.95 -0.93
CA PRO A 65 10.28 -13.34 -1.25
C PRO A 65 10.60 -14.35 -0.14
N SER A 66 11.56 -14.04 0.74
CA SER A 66 11.89 -14.85 1.92
C SER A 66 10.86 -14.79 3.05
N GLY A 67 9.86 -13.91 2.96
CA GLY A 67 8.85 -13.70 3.98
C GLY A 67 9.20 -12.63 5.03
N ILE A 68 10.39 -12.03 4.97
CA ILE A 68 10.77 -10.95 5.89
C ILE A 68 10.01 -9.66 5.55
N HIS A 69 9.60 -8.93 6.57
CA HIS A 69 9.00 -7.61 6.46
C HIS A 69 10.06 -6.54 6.71
N VAL A 70 10.36 -5.73 5.70
CA VAL A 70 11.32 -4.63 5.79
C VAL A 70 10.55 -3.33 5.95
N LEU A 71 10.85 -2.54 6.98
CA LEU A 71 10.23 -1.24 7.17
C LEU A 71 10.57 -0.31 5.99
N VAL A 72 9.55 0.33 5.41
CA VAL A 72 9.73 1.27 4.29
C VAL A 72 10.16 2.62 4.84
N SER A 73 11.21 3.19 4.26
CA SER A 73 11.68 4.56 4.50
C SER A 73 11.53 5.41 3.25
N ASP A 74 11.74 6.73 3.37
CA ASP A 74 11.75 7.66 2.23
C ASP A 74 12.73 7.21 1.13
N GLU A 75 13.93 6.76 1.50
CA GLU A 75 14.92 6.25 0.54
C GLU A 75 14.41 5.02 -0.21
N MET A 76 13.60 4.17 0.42
CA MET A 76 13.00 3.04 -0.27
C MET A 76 11.92 3.48 -1.25
N VAL A 77 11.10 4.48 -0.89
CA VAL A 77 10.08 5.05 -1.79
C VAL A 77 10.72 5.69 -3.01
N GLN A 78 11.81 6.43 -2.83
CA GLN A 78 12.60 7.01 -3.93
C GLN A 78 13.16 5.96 -4.91
N ASN A 79 13.38 4.74 -4.43
CA ASN A 79 13.89 3.63 -5.24
C ASN A 79 12.78 2.81 -5.93
N PHE A 80 11.50 3.16 -5.75
CA PHE A 80 10.43 2.54 -6.53
C PHE A 80 10.53 2.96 -7.99
N ARG A 81 10.21 2.03 -8.89
CA ARG A 81 10.19 2.30 -10.34
C ARG A 81 8.80 2.73 -10.76
N GLU A 82 8.73 3.56 -11.79
CA GLU A 82 7.46 3.94 -12.41
C GLU A 82 6.67 2.69 -12.79
N GLU A 83 5.37 2.72 -12.50
CA GLU A 83 4.42 1.64 -12.75
C GLU A 83 4.71 0.33 -12.00
N THR A 84 5.49 0.37 -10.91
CA THR A 84 5.67 -0.81 -10.04
C THR A 84 4.33 -1.25 -9.46
N ASN A 85 4.08 -2.56 -9.47
CA ASN A 85 2.89 -3.16 -8.90
C ASN A 85 3.13 -3.74 -7.50
N PHE A 86 2.16 -3.56 -6.61
CA PHE A 86 2.15 -4.18 -5.29
C PHE A 86 0.78 -4.79 -4.99
N THR A 87 0.80 -5.92 -4.28
CA THR A 87 -0.38 -6.35 -3.54
C THR A 87 -0.30 -5.80 -2.12
N ILE A 88 -1.36 -5.17 -1.64
CA ILE A 88 -1.40 -4.59 -0.29
C ILE A 88 -2.19 -5.50 0.63
N SER A 89 -1.63 -5.81 1.79
CA SER A 89 -2.35 -6.45 2.89
C SER A 89 -2.23 -5.64 4.17
N THR A 90 -3.21 -5.78 5.05
CA THR A 90 -3.28 -5.06 6.33
C THR A 90 -3.08 -6.03 7.49
N ILE A 91 -2.25 -5.64 8.46
CA ILE A 91 -2.07 -6.33 9.74
C ILE A 91 -2.60 -5.40 10.83
N ARG A 92 -3.37 -5.91 11.78
CA ARG A 92 -3.82 -5.12 12.94
C ARG A 92 -2.60 -4.76 13.78
N GLY A 93 -2.46 -3.47 14.09
CA GLY A 93 -1.40 -2.98 14.96
C GLY A 93 -1.64 -3.27 16.43
N GLU A 94 -0.64 -3.00 17.25
CA GLU A 94 -0.68 -3.24 18.70
C GLU A 94 -1.70 -2.33 19.41
N ASN A 95 -1.93 -1.13 18.87
CA ASN A 95 -2.97 -0.21 19.33
C ASN A 95 -4.29 -0.52 18.61
N ALA A 96 -5.42 -0.45 19.34
CA ALA A 96 -6.74 -0.88 18.87
C ALA A 96 -7.18 -0.30 17.51
N ASP A 97 -6.72 0.91 17.18
CA ASP A 97 -7.11 1.66 15.97
C ASP A 97 -6.01 1.73 14.90
N GLY A 98 -4.84 1.16 15.17
CA GLY A 98 -3.68 1.21 14.28
C GLY A 98 -3.64 0.03 13.31
N PHE A 99 -3.20 0.29 12.09
CA PHE A 99 -2.94 -0.69 11.05
C PHE A 99 -1.47 -0.65 10.63
N HIS A 100 -0.94 -1.81 10.29
CA HIS A 100 0.29 -1.93 9.51
C HIS A 100 -0.06 -2.33 8.08
N ILE A 101 0.59 -1.71 7.13
CA ILE A 101 0.44 -2.01 5.71
C ILE A 101 1.62 -2.84 5.25
N VAL A 102 1.37 -3.87 4.44
CA VAL A 102 2.42 -4.70 3.84
C VAL A 102 2.27 -4.69 2.33
N LEU A 103 3.28 -4.17 1.64
CA LEU A 103 3.46 -4.18 0.20
C LEU A 103 4.18 -5.47 -0.20
N LYS A 104 3.55 -6.27 -1.07
CA LYS A 104 4.08 -7.54 -1.58
C LYS A 104 4.35 -7.46 -3.07
#